data_AF-A0A0D8XYI8-F1
#
_entry.id   AF-A0A0D8XYI8-F1
#
_cell.length_a   1.000
_cell.length_b   1.000
_cell.length_c   1.000
_cell.angle_alpha   90.00
_cell.angle_beta   90.00
_cell.angle_gamma   90.00
#
_symmetry.space_group_name_H-M   'P 1'
#
loop_
_entity.id
_entity.type
_entity.pdbx_description
1 polymer ?
#
loop_
_entity_poly.entity_id
_entity_poly.type
_entity_poly.pdbx_seq_one_letter_code
_entity_poly.pdbx_strand_id
1 'polypeptide(L)'
;MPCLKPAELRFVHDHLTRWLWQYLFPLQFTLGVLGNILNLCVLASDETSNVASDLLTAVSFCDLAFLLVMLPHALSSYDILAFNDVFRFFYLKSKQHIAAIANWMSAAAIWLILAVSVERFLIIRSPLRSKLYWQRGRMVLVLSSIFFATGLLTLYHHFEYDCTLMEFCNGSQLIDFCYYAGEKHPRTFLKKELILPSEAKKLYMRIMTIFNAVLVVFAPILLVIILNMLMIRELHFNDKSILKFRESITTNQHRQRSRVTVTVIAIGLCFSLTQGPSAVMVIWELFAGYAHLGSTFYAIFR
;
A
#
# COMPACT_ATOMS: atom_id res chain seq x y z
N MET A 1 -29.12 26.69 3.67
CA MET A 1 -28.55 26.31 2.35
C MET A 1 -29.59 25.48 1.61
N PRO A 2 -29.73 25.63 0.27
CA PRO A 2 -30.66 24.82 -0.51
C PRO A 2 -30.31 23.34 -0.41
N CYS A 3 -31.30 22.47 -0.64
CA CYS A 3 -31.09 21.03 -0.63
C CYS A 3 -30.36 20.60 -1.92
N LEU A 4 -29.41 19.67 -1.76
CA LEU A 4 -28.65 19.08 -2.87
C LEU A 4 -29.43 17.94 -3.51
N LYS A 5 -29.18 17.70 -4.80
CA LYS A 5 -29.75 16.55 -5.51
C LYS A 5 -29.11 15.26 -5.00
N PRO A 6 -29.80 14.11 -5.02
CA PRO A 6 -29.24 12.83 -4.58
C PRO A 6 -27.93 12.46 -5.29
N ALA A 7 -27.78 12.85 -6.56
CA ALA A 7 -26.56 12.61 -7.33
C ALA A 7 -25.34 13.37 -6.78
N GLU A 8 -25.54 14.55 -6.20
CA GLU A 8 -24.50 15.41 -5.60
C GLU A 8 -24.15 14.96 -4.16
N LEU A 9 -25.04 14.19 -3.54
CA LEU A 9 -24.83 13.67 -2.18
C LEU A 9 -23.98 12.39 -2.18
N ARG A 10 -23.80 11.74 -3.33
CA ARG A 10 -22.97 10.53 -3.48
C ARG A 10 -21.49 10.87 -3.25
N PHE A 11 -20.76 10.01 -2.55
CA PHE A 11 -19.33 10.21 -2.33
C PHE A 11 -18.49 10.00 -3.61
N VAL A 12 -18.92 9.06 -4.45
CA VAL A 12 -18.25 8.72 -5.72
C VAL A 12 -19.14 9.15 -6.87
N HIS A 13 -18.74 10.22 -7.56
CA HIS A 13 -19.49 10.80 -8.67
C HIS A 13 -19.21 10.10 -10.00
N ASP A 14 -17.94 9.77 -10.24
CA ASP A 14 -17.48 9.15 -11.49
C ASP A 14 -17.99 7.71 -11.65
N HIS A 15 -18.50 7.40 -12.84
CA HIS A 15 -19.10 6.10 -13.14
C HIS A 15 -18.07 4.97 -13.15
N LEU A 16 -16.89 5.21 -13.72
CA LEU A 16 -15.81 4.21 -13.77
C LEU A 16 -15.32 3.88 -12.36
N THR A 17 -15.04 4.91 -11.57
CA THR A 17 -14.62 4.77 -10.17
C THR A 17 -15.64 4.00 -9.35
N ARG A 18 -16.93 4.33 -9.50
CA ARG A 18 -18.00 3.61 -8.81
C ARG A 18 -18.03 2.13 -9.21
N TRP A 19 -17.89 1.84 -10.50
CA TRP A 19 -17.85 0.46 -10.98
C TRP A 19 -16.65 -0.32 -10.41
N LEU A 20 -15.46 0.29 -10.37
CA LEU A 20 -14.27 -0.32 -9.75
C LEU A 20 -14.51 -0.66 -8.28
N TRP A 21 -15.08 0.27 -7.50
CA TRP A 21 -15.37 0.05 -6.09
C TRP A 21 -16.50 -0.96 -5.82
N GLN A 22 -17.50 -1.04 -6.69
CA GLN A 22 -18.65 -1.92 -6.49
C GLN A 22 -18.43 -3.35 -6.98
N TYR A 23 -17.51 -3.58 -7.93
CA TYR A 23 -17.31 -4.89 -8.56
C TYR A 23 -15.88 -5.41 -8.45
N LEU A 24 -14.87 -4.59 -8.78
CA LEU A 24 -13.47 -5.04 -8.76
C LEU A 24 -12.96 -5.19 -7.32
N PHE A 25 -13.22 -4.19 -6.47
CA PHE A 25 -12.75 -4.24 -5.08
C PHE A 25 -13.37 -5.39 -4.27
N PRO A 26 -14.67 -5.72 -4.33
CA PRO A 26 -15.21 -6.88 -3.61
C PRO A 26 -14.62 -8.21 -4.06
N LEU A 27 -14.32 -8.35 -5.35
CA LEU A 27 -13.60 -9.53 -5.85
C LEU A 27 -12.18 -9.59 -5.26
N GLN A 28 -11.45 -8.48 -5.27
CA GLN A 28 -10.12 -8.38 -4.66
C GLN A 28 -10.17 -8.64 -3.14
N PHE A 29 -11.18 -8.11 -2.46
CA PHE A 29 -11.37 -8.26 -1.02
C PHE A 29 -11.63 -9.72 -0.65
N THR A 30 -12.54 -10.39 -1.35
CA THR A 30 -12.86 -11.81 -1.07
C THR A 30 -11.65 -12.72 -1.32
N LEU A 31 -11.00 -12.60 -2.48
CA LEU A 31 -9.81 -13.39 -2.81
C LEU A 31 -8.64 -13.06 -1.88
N GLY A 32 -8.41 -11.78 -1.60
CA GLY A 32 -7.31 -11.30 -0.77
C GLY A 32 -7.47 -11.67 0.71
N VAL A 33 -8.67 -11.55 1.27
CA VAL A 33 -8.95 -11.96 2.66
C VAL A 33 -8.81 -13.47 2.80
N LEU A 34 -9.43 -14.26 1.91
CA LEU A 34 -9.30 -15.73 1.96
C LEU A 34 -7.85 -16.18 1.78
N GLY A 35 -7.14 -15.62 0.80
CA GLY A 35 -5.74 -15.95 0.54
C GLY A 35 -4.82 -15.63 1.71
N ASN A 36 -4.94 -14.43 2.29
CA ASN A 36 -4.09 -14.02 3.41
C ASN A 36 -4.43 -14.75 4.71
N ILE A 37 -5.72 -15.03 5.00
CA ILE A 37 -6.11 -15.86 6.15
C ILE A 37 -5.55 -17.28 6.00
N LEU A 38 -5.68 -17.90 4.82
CA LEU A 38 -5.11 -19.22 4.58
C LEU A 38 -3.59 -19.21 4.77
N ASN A 39 -2.88 -18.19 4.28
CA ASN A 39 -1.44 -18.08 4.46
C ASN A 39 -1.08 -17.96 5.95
N LEU A 40 -1.78 -17.11 6.72
CA LEU A 40 -1.58 -16.98 8.16
C LEU A 40 -1.85 -18.31 8.89
N CYS A 41 -2.93 -19.03 8.55
CA CYS A 41 -3.25 -20.32 9.16
C CYS A 41 -2.17 -21.38 8.87
N VAL A 42 -1.71 -21.47 7.62
CA VAL A 42 -0.68 -22.43 7.20
C VAL A 42 0.65 -22.13 7.90
N LEU A 43 1.07 -20.86 7.93
CA LEU A 43 2.34 -20.47 8.55
C LEU A 43 2.29 -20.56 10.08
N ALA A 44 1.13 -20.32 10.70
CA ALA A 44 0.94 -20.52 12.14
C ALA A 44 0.92 -22.01 12.55
N SER A 45 0.52 -22.90 11.63
CA SER A 45 0.53 -24.35 11.85
C SER A 45 1.89 -25.01 11.65
N ASP A 46 2.88 -24.29 11.12
CA ASP A 46 4.21 -24.82 10.86
C ASP A 46 5.01 -24.90 12.18
N GLU A 47 5.36 -26.12 12.59
CA GLU A 47 6.13 -26.40 13.81
C GLU A 47 7.58 -25.88 13.70
N THR A 48 8.05 -25.60 12.49
CA THR A 48 9.40 -25.12 12.20
C THR A 48 9.40 -23.71 11.61
N SER A 49 8.96 -22.73 12.41
CA SER A 49 8.98 -21.34 11.97
C SER A 49 10.40 -20.91 11.60
N ASN A 50 10.53 -20.41 10.37
CA ASN A 50 11.77 -19.88 9.83
C ASN A 50 11.55 -18.42 9.43
N VAL A 51 12.65 -17.75 9.13
CA VAL A 51 12.65 -16.32 8.77
C VAL A 51 11.68 -15.99 7.65
N ALA A 52 11.73 -16.78 6.58
CA ALA A 52 10.88 -16.56 5.42
C ALA A 52 9.40 -16.70 5.81
N SER A 53 9.07 -17.68 6.67
CA SER A 53 7.73 -17.88 7.22
C SER A 53 7.28 -16.69 8.07
N ASP A 54 8.14 -16.18 8.96
CA ASP A 54 7.82 -15.03 9.82
C ASP A 54 7.66 -13.73 8.99
N LEU A 55 8.51 -13.50 7.98
CA LEU A 55 8.37 -12.35 7.05
C LEU A 55 7.10 -12.46 6.21
N LEU A 56 6.79 -13.66 5.69
CA LEU A 56 5.60 -13.91 4.86
C LEU A 56 4.32 -13.78 5.68
N THR A 57 4.36 -14.16 6.97
CA THR A 57 3.29 -13.93 7.95
C THR A 57 3.07 -12.43 8.14
N ALA A 58 4.14 -11.65 8.31
CA ALA A 58 4.03 -10.20 8.44
C ALA A 58 3.45 -9.53 7.18
N VAL A 59 3.84 -9.98 5.97
CA VAL A 59 3.24 -9.51 4.70
C VAL A 59 1.74 -9.79 4.67
N SER A 60 1.33 -11.04 4.95
CA SER A 60 -0.10 -11.39 4.93
C SER A 60 -0.92 -10.68 5.99
N PHE A 61 -0.32 -10.36 7.14
CA PHE A 61 -0.95 -9.50 8.14
C PHE A 61 -1.18 -8.08 7.60
N CYS A 62 -0.17 -7.46 6.98
CA CYS A 62 -0.30 -6.13 6.39
C CYS A 62 -1.35 -6.10 5.27
N ASP A 63 -1.33 -7.08 4.37
CA ASP A 63 -2.28 -7.17 3.26
C ASP A 63 -3.72 -7.36 3.75
N LEU A 64 -3.92 -8.21 4.76
CA LEU A 64 -5.22 -8.40 5.39
C LEU A 64 -5.71 -7.11 6.07
N ALA A 65 -4.83 -6.46 6.84
CA ALA A 65 -5.16 -5.21 7.51
C ALA A 65 -5.48 -4.10 6.51
N PHE A 66 -4.72 -3.97 5.41
CA PHE A 66 -5.01 -3.04 4.32
C PHE A 66 -6.42 -3.26 3.76
N LEU A 67 -6.76 -4.49 3.38
CA LEU A 67 -8.07 -4.81 2.82
C LEU A 67 -9.22 -4.50 3.78
N LEU A 68 -9.06 -4.85 5.07
CA LEU A 68 -10.06 -4.58 6.10
C LEU A 68 -10.23 -3.09 6.37
N VAL A 69 -9.13 -2.33 6.46
CA VAL A 69 -9.16 -0.87 6.65
C VAL A 69 -9.82 -0.19 5.45
N MET A 70 -9.63 -0.70 4.24
CA MET A 70 -10.23 -0.14 3.02
C MET A 70 -11.72 -0.46 2.84
N LEU A 71 -12.29 -1.36 3.65
CA LEU A 71 -13.69 -1.77 3.53
C LEU A 71 -14.70 -0.60 3.63
N PRO A 72 -14.59 0.36 4.57
CA PRO A 72 -15.52 1.50 4.63
C PRO A 72 -15.50 2.37 3.37
N HIS A 73 -14.34 2.51 2.71
CA HIS A 73 -14.28 3.22 1.42
C HIS A 73 -15.09 2.49 0.35
N ALA A 74 -14.97 1.17 0.25
CA ALA A 74 -15.76 0.40 -0.71
C ALA A 74 -17.26 0.45 -0.40
N LEU A 75 -17.63 0.33 0.88
CA LEU A 75 -19.01 0.43 1.33
C LEU A 75 -19.63 1.80 1.01
N SER A 76 -18.83 2.87 1.05
CA SER A 76 -19.28 4.22 0.70
C SER A 76 -19.71 4.39 -0.76
N SER A 77 -19.33 3.45 -1.64
CA SER A 77 -19.74 3.46 -3.06
C SER A 77 -21.18 2.97 -3.29
N TYR A 78 -21.79 2.29 -2.31
CA TYR A 78 -23.17 1.79 -2.41
C TYR A 78 -24.15 2.84 -1.89
N ASP A 79 -25.14 3.20 -2.72
CA ASP A 79 -26.14 4.23 -2.39
C ASP A 79 -26.83 3.95 -1.04
N ILE A 80 -27.16 2.68 -0.74
CA ILE A 80 -27.82 2.27 0.52
C ILE A 80 -27.04 2.76 1.76
N LEU A 81 -25.72 2.66 1.74
CA LEU A 81 -24.84 3.09 2.83
C LEU A 81 -24.47 4.56 2.71
N ALA A 82 -24.28 5.07 1.49
CA ALA A 82 -23.94 6.47 1.26
C ALA A 82 -25.03 7.45 1.74
N PHE A 83 -26.30 7.03 1.68
CA PHE A 83 -27.46 7.80 2.16
C PHE A 83 -27.84 7.49 3.62
N ASN A 84 -27.17 6.57 4.29
CA ASN A 84 -27.40 6.31 5.71
C ASN A 84 -26.65 7.35 6.56
N ASP A 85 -27.37 8.13 7.37
CA ASP A 85 -26.79 9.25 8.13
C ASP A 85 -25.71 8.83 9.13
N VAL A 86 -25.87 7.67 9.78
CA VAL A 86 -24.91 7.16 10.77
C VAL A 86 -23.60 6.77 10.08
N PHE A 87 -23.70 5.98 9.01
CA PHE A 87 -22.52 5.58 8.23
C PHE A 87 -21.87 6.81 7.59
N ARG A 88 -22.66 7.73 7.05
CA ARG A 88 -22.20 8.96 6.41
C ARG A 88 -21.41 9.84 7.38
N PHE A 89 -21.92 10.10 8.59
CA PHE A 89 -21.20 10.86 9.59
C PHE A 89 -19.88 10.18 9.99
N PHE A 90 -19.94 8.87 10.26
CA PHE A 90 -18.74 8.08 10.58
C PHE A 90 -17.69 8.18 9.47
N TYR A 91 -18.08 7.87 8.23
CA TYR A 91 -17.19 7.84 7.07
C TYR A 91 -16.59 9.22 6.78
N LEU A 92 -17.41 10.27 6.74
CA LEU A 92 -16.92 11.61 6.43
C LEU A 92 -15.90 12.11 7.47
N LYS A 93 -16.07 11.74 8.74
CA LYS A 93 -15.14 12.11 9.81
C LYS A 93 -13.85 11.29 9.79
N SER A 94 -13.92 10.02 9.42
CA SER A 94 -12.78 9.09 9.54
C SER A 94 -12.06 8.77 8.22
N LYS A 95 -12.63 9.09 7.05
CA LYS A 95 -12.10 8.68 5.74
C LYS A 95 -10.63 9.00 5.50
N GLN A 96 -10.15 10.17 5.95
CA GLN A 96 -8.74 10.55 5.77
C GLN A 96 -7.82 9.69 6.64
N HIS A 97 -8.23 9.39 7.87
CA HIS A 97 -7.46 8.52 8.76
C HIS A 97 -7.51 7.06 8.31
N ILE A 98 -8.65 6.61 7.76
CA ILE A 98 -8.77 5.29 7.14
C ILE A 98 -7.77 5.17 5.98
N ALA A 99 -7.78 6.15 5.06
CA ALA A 99 -6.83 6.19 3.96
C ALA A 99 -5.37 6.24 4.45
N ALA A 100 -5.06 7.04 5.48
CA ALA A 100 -3.71 7.12 6.03
C ALA A 100 -3.22 5.78 6.63
N ILE A 101 -4.07 5.06 7.36
CA ILE A 101 -3.74 3.73 7.90
C ILE A 101 -3.57 2.72 6.77
N ALA A 102 -4.40 2.77 5.73
CA ALA A 102 -4.24 1.92 4.56
C ALA A 102 -2.90 2.17 3.85
N ASN A 103 -2.54 3.45 3.64
CA ASN A 103 -1.24 3.83 3.09
C ASN A 103 -0.08 3.31 3.96
N TRP A 104 -0.19 3.36 5.28
CA TRP A 104 0.81 2.78 6.18
C TRP A 104 0.94 1.25 6.01
N MET A 105 -0.17 0.51 6.02
CA MET A 105 -0.12 -0.95 5.85
C MET A 105 0.41 -1.35 4.47
N SER A 106 0.05 -0.62 3.42
CA SER A 106 0.58 -0.80 2.06
C SER A 106 2.10 -0.56 2.02
N ALA A 107 2.58 0.55 2.58
CA ALA A 107 4.01 0.85 2.65
C ALA A 107 4.77 -0.20 3.45
N ALA A 108 4.23 -0.67 4.58
CA ALA A 108 4.82 -1.75 5.36
C ALA A 108 4.92 -3.05 4.54
N ALA A 109 3.84 -3.46 3.86
CA ALA A 109 3.84 -4.65 3.00
C ALA A 109 4.91 -4.58 1.90
N ILE A 110 5.06 -3.42 1.24
CA ILE A 110 6.07 -3.18 0.20
C ILE A 110 7.49 -3.43 0.74
N TRP A 111 7.83 -2.80 1.87
CA TRP A 111 9.16 -2.96 2.47
C TRP A 111 9.40 -4.37 3.02
N LEU A 112 8.36 -5.06 3.48
CA LEU A 112 8.43 -6.47 3.87
C LEU A 112 8.68 -7.39 2.67
N ILE A 113 8.03 -7.15 1.52
CA ILE A 113 8.30 -7.90 0.27
C ILE A 113 9.75 -7.69 -0.20
N LEU A 114 10.27 -6.47 -0.06
CA LEU A 114 11.68 -6.19 -0.32
C LEU A 114 12.57 -6.97 0.65
N ALA A 115 12.25 -7.00 1.95
CA ALA A 115 12.99 -7.78 2.94
C ALA A 115 12.99 -9.29 2.63
N VAL A 116 11.85 -9.84 2.18
CA VAL A 116 11.75 -11.23 1.69
C VAL A 116 12.67 -11.44 0.49
N SER A 117 12.71 -10.49 -0.45
CA SER A 117 13.58 -10.57 -1.63
C SER A 117 15.08 -10.56 -1.24
N VAL A 118 15.46 -9.72 -0.28
CA VAL A 118 16.82 -9.67 0.27
C VAL A 118 17.18 -10.97 0.98
N GLU A 119 16.28 -11.51 1.81
CA GLU A 119 16.49 -12.77 2.52
C GLU A 119 16.77 -13.91 1.54
N ARG A 120 15.95 -14.04 0.49
CA ARG A 120 16.11 -15.06 -0.55
C ARG A 120 17.45 -14.92 -1.27
N PHE A 121 17.84 -13.69 -1.61
CA PHE A 121 19.13 -13.42 -2.23
C PHE A 121 20.31 -13.83 -1.33
N LEU A 122 20.26 -13.49 -0.04
CA LEU A 122 21.31 -13.83 0.93
C LEU A 122 21.46 -15.34 1.13
N ILE A 123 20.35 -16.09 1.14
CA ILE A 123 20.37 -17.56 1.21
C ILE A 123 21.09 -18.17 0.00
N ILE A 124 20.80 -17.66 -1.20
CA ILE A 124 21.41 -18.16 -2.45
C ILE A 124 22.91 -17.85 -2.48
N ARG A 125 23.31 -16.64 -2.08
CA ARG A 125 24.71 -16.20 -2.11
C ARG A 125 25.56 -16.83 -1.01
N SER A 126 25.00 -17.03 0.18
CA SER A 126 25.76 -17.42 1.37
C SER A 126 24.97 -18.34 2.29
N PRO A 127 24.76 -19.62 1.89
CA PRO A 127 23.91 -20.56 2.62
C PRO A 127 24.38 -20.87 4.04
N LEU A 128 25.68 -20.74 4.33
CA LEU A 128 26.26 -20.99 5.66
C LEU A 128 26.23 -19.75 6.58
N ARG A 129 26.22 -18.54 6.02
CA ARG A 129 26.14 -17.29 6.81
C ARG A 129 24.71 -16.81 7.01
N SER A 130 23.73 -17.30 6.23
CA SER A 130 22.31 -16.95 6.36
C SER A 130 21.77 -17.18 7.79
N LYS A 131 22.16 -18.29 8.43
CA LYS A 131 21.78 -18.61 9.82
C LYS A 131 22.30 -17.59 10.85
N LEU A 132 23.40 -16.88 10.57
CA LEU A 132 23.98 -15.88 11.47
C LEU A 132 23.37 -14.49 11.27
N TYR A 133 22.97 -14.15 10.03
CA TYR A 133 22.35 -12.85 9.75
C TYR A 133 21.00 -12.70 10.46
N TRP A 134 20.26 -13.79 10.62
CA TRP A 134 18.84 -13.75 10.96
C TRP A 134 18.50 -14.44 12.29
N GLN A 135 19.19 -14.04 13.35
CA GLN A 135 18.80 -14.41 14.71
C GLN A 135 17.48 -13.73 15.09
N ARG A 136 16.66 -14.41 15.91
CA ARG A 136 15.29 -13.97 16.29
C ARG A 136 15.23 -12.52 16.79
N GLY A 137 16.20 -12.10 17.62
CA GLY A 137 16.26 -10.71 18.11
C GLY A 137 16.52 -9.68 17.01
N ARG A 138 17.40 -9.99 16.04
CA ARG A 138 17.66 -9.11 14.89
C ARG A 138 16.43 -9.03 13.98
N MET A 139 15.71 -10.14 13.83
CA MET A 139 14.49 -10.16 13.03
C MET A 139 13.39 -9.27 13.61
N VAL A 140 13.14 -9.35 14.92
CA VAL A 140 12.17 -8.47 15.59
C VAL A 140 12.57 -7.00 15.43
N LEU A 141 13.86 -6.70 15.53
CA LEU A 141 14.37 -5.34 15.30
C LEU A 141 14.15 -4.89 13.85
N VAL A 142 14.43 -5.73 12.85
CA VAL A 142 14.17 -5.43 11.43
C VAL A 142 12.69 -5.17 11.19
N LEU A 143 11.80 -6.08 11.63
CA LEU A 143 10.35 -5.90 11.48
C LEU A 143 9.87 -4.62 12.15
N SER A 144 10.25 -4.40 13.41
CA SER A 144 9.85 -3.20 14.16
C SER A 144 10.36 -1.93 13.49
N SER A 145 11.59 -1.95 12.96
CA SER A 145 12.15 -0.80 12.22
C SER A 145 11.40 -0.52 10.92
N ILE A 146 10.96 -1.56 10.19
CA ILE A 146 10.15 -1.39 8.98
C ILE A 146 8.81 -0.74 9.34
N PHE A 147 8.05 -1.30 10.28
CA PHE A 147 6.76 -0.73 10.69
C PHE A 147 6.88 0.70 11.21
N PHE A 148 7.90 0.98 12.01
CA PHE A 148 8.12 2.31 12.54
C PHE A 148 8.53 3.31 11.45
N ALA A 149 9.47 2.94 10.58
CA ALA A 149 9.94 3.82 9.52
C ALA A 149 8.84 4.11 8.49
N THR A 150 8.07 3.10 8.07
CA THR A 150 6.95 3.30 7.15
C THR A 150 5.83 4.09 7.80
N GLY A 151 5.53 3.85 9.09
CA GLY A 151 4.54 4.62 9.82
C GLY A 151 4.91 6.09 9.97
N LEU A 152 6.17 6.39 10.26
CA LEU A 152 6.67 7.76 10.31
C LEU A 152 6.61 8.44 8.94
N LEU A 153 6.94 7.70 7.87
CA LEU A 153 6.93 8.20 6.51
C LEU A 153 5.51 8.51 6.01
N THR A 154 4.52 7.70 6.36
CA THR A 154 3.11 7.89 5.92
C THR A 154 2.27 8.70 6.91
N LEU A 155 2.79 9.03 8.10
CA LEU A 155 2.07 9.76 9.15
C LEU A 155 1.46 11.06 8.64
N TYR A 156 2.12 11.75 7.71
CA TYR A 156 1.64 13.02 7.15
C TYR A 156 0.27 12.91 6.46
N HIS A 157 -0.10 11.73 5.94
CA HIS A 157 -1.41 11.52 5.32
C HIS A 157 -2.57 11.74 6.30
N HIS A 158 -2.37 11.60 7.61
CA HIS A 158 -3.41 11.91 8.60
C HIS A 158 -3.82 13.38 8.61
N PHE A 159 -2.95 14.27 8.13
CA PHE A 159 -3.14 15.73 8.17
C PHE A 159 -2.81 16.41 6.83
N GLU A 160 -2.71 15.63 5.75
CA GLU A 160 -2.47 16.13 4.38
C GLU A 160 -3.64 16.97 3.86
N TYR A 161 -4.86 16.68 4.32
CA TYR A 161 -6.07 17.38 3.92
C TYR A 161 -6.77 18.02 5.13
N ASP A 162 -7.08 19.30 4.99
CA ASP A 162 -7.93 20.04 5.92
C ASP A 162 -9.39 19.85 5.46
N CYS A 163 -10.14 19.02 6.19
CA CYS A 163 -11.53 18.67 5.87
C CYS A 163 -12.53 19.34 6.83
N THR A 164 -13.61 19.91 6.27
CA THR A 164 -14.69 20.54 7.04
C THR A 164 -16.04 19.93 6.69
N LEU A 165 -16.82 19.60 7.73
CA LEU A 165 -18.19 19.11 7.58
C LEU A 165 -19.16 20.29 7.46
N MET A 166 -20.16 20.13 6.60
CA MET A 166 -21.21 21.11 6.37
C MET A 166 -22.58 20.46 6.31
N GLU A 167 -23.55 21.18 6.85
CA GLU A 167 -24.96 20.81 6.83
C GLU A 167 -25.72 21.61 5.77
N PHE A 168 -26.45 20.87 4.94
CA PHE A 168 -27.38 21.35 3.92
C PHE A 168 -28.80 20.92 4.28
N CYS A 169 -29.79 21.53 3.62
CA CYS A 169 -31.19 21.16 3.77
C CYS A 169 -31.68 21.13 5.24
N ASN A 170 -31.53 22.25 5.95
CA ASN A 170 -31.94 22.40 7.35
C ASN A 170 -31.38 21.32 8.31
N GLY A 171 -30.13 20.88 8.08
CA GLY A 171 -29.48 19.87 8.92
C GLY A 171 -29.68 18.42 8.48
N SER A 172 -30.50 18.18 7.44
CA SER A 172 -30.79 16.81 6.97
C SER A 172 -29.74 16.22 6.01
N GLN A 173 -28.87 17.05 5.44
CA GLN A 173 -27.85 16.59 4.48
C GLN A 173 -26.46 16.98 4.97
N LEU A 174 -25.57 15.99 5.14
CA LEU A 174 -24.18 16.24 5.56
C LEU A 174 -23.24 16.08 4.35
N ILE A 175 -22.30 16.99 4.15
CA ILE A 175 -21.24 16.83 3.14
C ILE A 175 -19.93 17.36 3.71
N ASP A 176 -18.80 16.93 3.15
CA ASP A 176 -17.50 17.41 3.55
C ASP A 176 -16.76 18.07 2.39
N PHE A 177 -15.96 19.08 2.72
CA PHE A 177 -15.05 19.72 1.79
C PHE A 177 -13.63 19.57 2.32
N CYS A 178 -12.80 18.84 1.58
CA CYS A 178 -11.39 18.61 1.89
C CYS A 178 -10.53 19.40 0.92
N TYR A 179 -9.61 20.18 1.46
CA TYR A 179 -8.61 20.92 0.69
C TYR A 179 -7.21 20.49 1.09
N TYR A 180 -6.27 20.56 0.15
CA TYR A 180 -4.88 20.22 0.44
C TYR A 180 -4.29 21.22 1.45
N ALA A 181 -3.77 20.67 2.54
CA ALA A 181 -3.34 21.44 3.71
C ALA A 181 -2.02 22.20 3.48
N GLY A 182 -1.27 21.86 2.43
CA GLY A 182 -0.02 22.51 2.03
C GLY A 182 -0.21 23.76 1.17
N GLU A 183 -1.43 24.10 0.77
CA GLU A 183 -1.72 25.29 -0.03
C GLU A 183 -2.76 26.20 0.63
N LYS A 184 -2.82 27.45 0.17
CA LYS A 184 -3.84 28.41 0.59
C LYS A 184 -5.21 27.94 0.08
N HIS A 185 -6.15 27.75 0.98
CA HIS A 185 -7.47 27.20 0.66
C HIS A 185 -8.57 27.88 1.47
N PRO A 186 -9.82 27.92 0.99
CA PRO A 186 -10.92 28.48 1.76
C PRO A 186 -11.22 27.59 2.96
N ARG A 187 -11.55 28.20 4.11
CA ARG A 187 -11.96 27.46 5.32
C ARG A 187 -13.21 26.62 5.07
N THR A 188 -14.11 27.14 4.25
CA THR A 188 -15.40 26.53 3.91
C THR A 188 -15.85 27.04 2.54
N PHE A 189 -16.57 26.26 1.76
CA PHE A 189 -17.10 26.69 0.46
C PHE A 189 -17.91 28.00 0.52
N LEU A 190 -18.60 28.28 1.64
CA LEU A 190 -19.37 29.51 1.83
C LEU A 190 -18.57 30.68 2.38
N LYS A 191 -17.62 30.45 3.31
CA LYS A 191 -16.78 31.54 3.83
C LYS A 191 -15.50 31.61 3.02
N LYS A 192 -15.36 32.71 2.28
CA LYS A 192 -14.15 33.05 1.52
C LYS A 192 -12.93 33.39 2.41
N GLU A 193 -13.03 33.23 3.73
CA GLU A 193 -11.88 33.30 4.63
C GLU A 193 -10.87 32.23 4.24
N LEU A 194 -9.69 32.68 3.83
CA LEU A 194 -8.60 31.80 3.41
C LEU A 194 -7.78 31.38 4.62
N ILE A 195 -7.51 30.08 4.71
CA ILE A 195 -6.51 29.53 5.61
C ILE A 195 -5.17 29.66 4.90
N LEU A 196 -4.25 30.40 5.52
CA LEU A 196 -2.85 30.46 5.09
C LEU A 196 -2.04 29.45 5.91
N PRO A 197 -1.55 28.35 5.30
CA PRO A 197 -0.63 27.46 5.99
C PRO A 197 0.69 28.20 6.27
N SER A 198 1.31 27.91 7.42
CA SER A 198 2.64 28.41 7.75
C SER A 198 3.67 27.92 6.74
N GLU A 199 4.74 28.70 6.50
CA GLU A 199 5.80 28.29 5.57
C GLU A 199 6.42 26.93 5.96
N ALA A 200 6.52 26.65 7.27
CA ALA A 200 6.96 25.35 7.78
C ALA A 200 5.99 24.21 7.38
N LYS A 201 4.66 24.40 7.47
CA LYS A 201 3.67 23.41 7.05
C LYS A 201 3.77 23.14 5.55
N LYS A 202 3.90 24.19 4.73
CA LYS A 202 4.06 24.07 3.26
C LYS A 202 5.30 23.26 2.89
N LEU A 203 6.45 23.62 3.48
CA LEU A 203 7.71 22.94 3.23
C LEU A 203 7.65 21.48 3.68
N TYR A 204 7.11 21.23 4.88
CA TYR A 204 6.92 19.89 5.41
C TYR A 204 6.07 19.02 4.47
N MET A 205 4.89 19.51 4.05
CA MET A 205 4.00 18.76 3.15
C MET A 205 4.69 18.42 1.83
N ARG A 206 5.37 19.41 1.21
CA ARG A 206 6.08 19.20 -0.05
C ARG A 206 7.20 18.15 0.08
N ILE A 207 8.00 18.24 1.14
CA ILE A 207 9.09 17.27 1.38
C ILE A 207 8.50 15.88 1.60
N MET A 208 7.49 15.74 2.45
CA MET A 208 6.89 14.44 2.76
C MET A 208 6.23 13.79 1.55
N THR A 209 5.53 14.56 0.70
CA THR A 209 4.98 14.05 -0.56
C THR A 209 6.08 13.49 -1.48
N ILE A 210 7.20 14.20 -1.63
CA ILE A 210 8.34 13.74 -2.44
C ILE A 210 8.96 12.49 -1.82
N PHE A 211 9.16 12.47 -0.50
CA PHE A 211 9.72 11.33 0.21
C PHE A 211 8.82 10.11 0.09
N ASN A 212 7.50 10.25 0.21
CA ASN A 212 6.54 9.17 0.00
C ASN A 212 6.64 8.60 -1.41
N ALA A 213 6.59 9.46 -2.43
CA ALA A 213 6.74 9.07 -3.83
C ALA A 213 8.04 8.27 -4.05
N VAL A 214 9.17 8.78 -3.57
CA VAL A 214 10.48 8.14 -3.79
C VAL A 214 10.64 6.86 -2.96
N LEU A 215 10.30 6.87 -1.68
CA LEU A 215 10.64 5.79 -0.75
C LEU A 215 9.56 4.71 -0.61
N VAL A 216 8.29 5.03 -0.86
CA VAL A 216 7.20 4.02 -0.85
C VAL A 216 7.01 3.42 -2.23
N VAL A 217 7.14 4.22 -3.29
CA VAL A 217 6.82 3.77 -4.64
C VAL A 217 8.07 3.44 -5.45
N PHE A 218 8.91 4.43 -5.77
CA PHE A 218 10.00 4.21 -6.74
C PHE A 218 11.15 3.34 -6.23
N ALA A 219 11.66 3.61 -5.03
CA ALA A 219 12.82 2.92 -4.50
C ALA A 219 12.56 1.41 -4.31
N PRO A 220 11.42 0.96 -3.73
CA PRO A 220 11.15 -0.47 -3.61
C PRO A 220 11.04 -1.18 -4.97
N ILE A 221 10.40 -0.56 -5.97
CA ILE A 221 10.32 -1.13 -7.33
C ILE A 221 11.72 -1.34 -7.91
N LEU A 222 12.55 -0.29 -7.88
CA LEU A 222 13.93 -0.36 -8.40
C LEU A 222 14.77 -1.39 -7.65
N LEU A 223 14.68 -1.43 -6.33
CA LEU A 223 15.44 -2.37 -5.50
C LEU A 223 15.01 -3.81 -5.74
N VAL A 224 13.71 -4.09 -5.88
CA VAL A 224 13.21 -5.44 -6.21
C VAL A 224 13.71 -5.87 -7.60
N ILE A 225 13.67 -4.99 -8.60
CA ILE A 225 14.22 -5.29 -9.94
C ILE A 225 15.72 -5.61 -9.85
N ILE A 226 16.50 -4.77 -9.17
CA ILE A 226 17.95 -4.96 -9.03
C ILE A 226 18.26 -6.27 -8.29
N LEU A 227 17.59 -6.53 -7.17
CA LEU A 227 17.80 -7.75 -6.38
C LEU A 227 17.43 -9.00 -7.18
N ASN A 228 16.32 -8.97 -7.93
CA ASN A 228 15.93 -10.08 -8.78
C ASN A 228 16.96 -10.33 -9.90
N MET A 229 17.49 -9.29 -10.53
CA MET A 229 18.55 -9.43 -11.53
C MET A 229 19.85 -9.99 -10.95
N LEU A 230 20.27 -9.50 -9.77
CA LEU A 230 21.44 -10.02 -9.06
C LEU A 230 21.26 -11.47 -8.66
N MET A 231 20.07 -11.84 -8.19
CA MET A 231 19.75 -13.21 -7.81
C MET A 231 19.80 -14.16 -9.01
N ILE A 232 19.21 -13.78 -10.15
CA ILE A 232 19.26 -14.57 -11.39
C ILE A 232 20.70 -14.76 -11.86
N ARG A 233 21.52 -13.71 -11.80
CA ARG A 233 22.93 -13.77 -12.16
C ARG A 233 23.71 -14.75 -11.27
N GLU A 234 23.49 -14.70 -9.96
CA GLU A 234 24.17 -15.59 -9.01
C GLU A 234 23.72 -17.05 -9.17
N LEU A 235 22.42 -17.27 -9.43
CA LEU A 235 21.88 -18.59 -9.74
C LEU A 235 22.54 -19.16 -11.01
N HIS A 236 22.64 -18.38 -12.10
CA HIS A 236 23.29 -18.81 -13.33
C HIS A 236 24.80 -19.07 -13.16
N PHE A 237 25.50 -18.24 -12.37
CA PHE A 237 26.91 -18.45 -12.08
C PHE A 237 27.14 -19.76 -11.33
N ASN A 238 26.34 -19.99 -10.28
CA ASN A 238 26.38 -21.23 -9.51
C ASN A 238 25.91 -22.45 -10.30
N ASP A 239 25.03 -22.29 -11.30
CA ASP A 239 24.66 -23.37 -12.23
C ASP A 239 25.83 -23.73 -13.14
N LYS A 240 26.51 -22.74 -13.71
CA LYS A 240 27.66 -22.94 -14.61
C LYS A 240 28.89 -23.53 -13.88
N SER A 241 29.08 -23.20 -12.61
CA SER A 241 30.15 -23.79 -11.79
C SER A 241 29.86 -25.23 -11.35
N ILE A 242 28.58 -25.58 -11.13
CA ILE A 242 28.16 -26.95 -10.75
C ILE A 242 28.04 -27.86 -11.98
N LEU A 243 27.62 -27.34 -13.13
CA LEU A 243 27.58 -28.09 -14.40
C LEU A 243 28.99 -28.56 -14.84
N LYS A 244 30.04 -27.83 -14.44
CA LYS A 244 31.44 -28.24 -14.63
C LYS A 244 31.91 -29.30 -13.63
N PHE A 245 31.16 -29.58 -12.56
CA PHE A 245 31.58 -30.45 -11.44
C PHE A 245 30.76 -31.74 -11.29
N ARG A 246 29.55 -31.85 -11.87
CA ARG A 246 28.71 -33.05 -11.69
C ARG A 246 27.93 -33.44 -12.94
N GLU A 247 28.48 -34.39 -13.68
CA GLU A 247 27.84 -35.05 -14.82
C GLU A 247 26.89 -36.20 -14.41
N SER A 248 26.59 -36.41 -13.12
CA SER A 248 25.94 -37.68 -12.68
C SER A 248 24.79 -37.58 -11.67
N ILE A 249 24.50 -36.44 -11.01
CA ILE A 249 23.57 -36.47 -9.87
C ILE A 249 22.51 -35.36 -9.95
N THR A 250 21.27 -35.80 -10.24
CA THR A 250 19.96 -35.29 -9.78
C THR A 250 19.13 -34.30 -10.63
N THR A 251 18.27 -34.87 -11.46
CA THR A 251 17.06 -34.27 -12.06
C THR A 251 16.12 -33.60 -11.03
N ASN A 252 16.12 -34.09 -9.79
CA ASN A 252 15.31 -33.52 -8.69
C ASN A 252 15.86 -32.19 -8.15
N GLN A 253 17.18 -31.98 -8.10
CA GLN A 253 17.78 -30.71 -7.68
C GLN A 253 17.50 -29.59 -8.69
N HIS A 254 17.55 -29.90 -10.00
CA HIS A 254 17.18 -28.94 -11.05
C HIS A 254 15.71 -28.50 -10.96
N ARG A 255 14.79 -29.43 -10.64
CA ARG A 255 13.34 -29.16 -10.54
C ARG A 255 13.00 -28.27 -9.33
N GLN A 256 13.70 -28.45 -8.20
CA GLN A 256 13.54 -27.61 -7.01
C GLN A 256 14.17 -26.21 -7.20
N ARG A 257 15.30 -26.10 -7.92
CA ARG A 257 15.94 -24.82 -8.29
C ARG A 257 15.08 -23.97 -9.25
N SER A 258 14.52 -24.59 -10.30
CA SER A 258 13.66 -23.91 -11.28
C SER A 258 12.39 -23.33 -10.65
N ARG A 259 11.80 -24.05 -9.68
CA ARG A 259 10.64 -23.55 -8.91
C ARG A 259 10.95 -22.29 -8.12
N VAL A 260 12.12 -22.20 -7.47
CA VAL A 260 12.54 -21.00 -6.72
C VAL A 260 12.73 -19.80 -7.64
N THR A 261 13.36 -19.98 -8.81
CA THR A 261 13.54 -18.90 -9.79
C THR A 261 12.22 -18.40 -10.36
N VAL A 262 11.29 -19.31 -10.67
CA VAL A 262 9.95 -18.97 -11.19
C VAL A 262 9.14 -18.21 -10.15
N THR A 263 9.14 -18.64 -8.88
CA THR A 263 8.40 -17.93 -7.82
C THR A 263 8.94 -16.52 -7.60
N VAL A 264 10.25 -16.31 -7.66
CA VAL A 264 10.83 -14.96 -7.45
C VAL A 264 10.61 -14.05 -8.64
N ILE A 265 10.75 -14.55 -9.88
CA ILE A 265 10.42 -13.78 -11.09
C ILE A 265 8.92 -13.42 -11.07
N ALA A 266 8.05 -14.37 -10.70
CA ALA A 266 6.62 -14.12 -10.56
C ALA A 266 6.32 -13.07 -9.47
N ILE A 267 6.92 -13.15 -8.29
CA ILE A 267 6.74 -12.15 -7.23
C ILE A 267 7.22 -10.77 -7.70
N GLY A 268 8.39 -10.68 -8.32
CA GLY A 268 8.94 -9.43 -8.83
C GLY A 268 8.11 -8.79 -9.94
N LEU A 269 7.62 -9.60 -10.90
CA LEU A 269 6.71 -9.15 -11.96
C LEU A 269 5.35 -8.75 -11.41
N CYS A 270 4.74 -9.58 -10.54
CA CYS A 270 3.46 -9.25 -9.92
C CYS A 270 3.57 -7.98 -9.08
N PHE A 271 4.63 -7.81 -8.29
CA PHE A 271 4.88 -6.59 -7.51
C PHE A 271 5.03 -5.36 -8.43
N SER A 272 5.84 -5.46 -9.48
CA SER A 272 6.06 -4.34 -10.42
C SER A 272 4.78 -3.97 -11.20
N LEU A 273 3.99 -4.98 -11.60
CA LEU A 273 2.73 -4.77 -12.32
C LEU A 273 1.62 -4.21 -11.43
N THR A 274 1.58 -4.61 -10.17
CA THR A 274 0.56 -4.12 -9.20
C THR A 274 0.89 -2.73 -8.66
N GLN A 275 2.17 -2.36 -8.56
CA GLN A 275 2.61 -1.04 -8.13
C GLN A 275 2.73 -0.01 -9.26
N GLY A 276 2.83 -0.46 -10.52
CA GLY A 276 2.92 0.39 -11.69
C GLY A 276 1.83 1.47 -11.80
N PRO A 277 0.53 1.12 -11.60
CA PRO A 277 -0.54 2.11 -11.61
C PRO A 277 -0.37 3.21 -10.55
N SER A 278 0.04 2.86 -9.33
CA SER A 278 0.31 3.84 -8.26
C SER A 278 1.47 4.78 -8.66
N ALA A 279 2.55 4.24 -9.21
CA ALA A 279 3.67 5.03 -9.71
C ALA A 279 3.26 6.03 -10.80
N VAL A 280 2.42 5.63 -11.75
CA VAL A 280 1.90 6.51 -12.80
C VAL A 280 1.04 7.63 -12.20
N MET A 281 0.20 7.32 -11.21
CA MET A 281 -0.65 8.31 -10.55
C MET A 281 0.17 9.37 -9.79
N VAL A 282 1.23 8.94 -9.10
CA VAL A 282 2.16 9.84 -8.40
C VAL A 282 2.92 10.74 -9.39
N ILE A 283 3.35 10.21 -10.53
CA ILE A 283 3.99 11.02 -11.60
C ILE A 283 3.00 12.05 -12.12
N TRP A 284 1.78 11.62 -12.44
CA TRP A 284 0.74 12.51 -12.95
C TRP A 284 0.49 13.67 -12.00
N GLU A 285 0.45 13.42 -10.70
CA GLU A 285 0.26 14.44 -9.68
C GLU A 285 1.43 15.42 -9.56
N LEU A 286 2.67 14.93 -9.63
CA LEU A 286 3.87 15.77 -9.61
C LEU A 286 3.97 16.70 -10.83
N PHE A 287 3.46 16.26 -12.00
CA PHE A 287 3.51 17.03 -13.25
C PHE A 287 2.29 17.92 -13.48
N ALA A 288 1.07 17.45 -13.19
CA ALA A 288 -0.17 18.19 -13.43
C ALA A 288 -0.54 19.18 -12.30
N GLY A 289 0.09 19.04 -11.13
CA GLY A 289 -0.20 19.83 -9.94
C GLY A 289 -1.54 19.48 -9.29
N TYR A 290 -1.68 19.85 -8.00
CA TYR A 290 -2.85 19.57 -7.15
C TYR A 290 -4.17 20.22 -7.61
N ALA A 291 -4.18 20.94 -8.73
CA ALA A 291 -5.20 21.93 -9.05
C ALA A 291 -6.52 21.40 -9.64
N HIS A 292 -6.63 20.11 -10.03
CA HIS A 292 -7.76 19.69 -10.88
C HIS A 292 -8.49 18.38 -10.60
N LEU A 293 -8.18 17.59 -9.56
CA LEU A 293 -8.76 16.25 -9.44
C LEU A 293 -9.30 15.91 -8.04
N GLY A 294 -10.47 15.26 -8.01
CA GLY A 294 -11.27 14.97 -6.82
C GLY A 294 -10.54 14.12 -5.78
N SER A 295 -10.65 14.54 -4.53
CA SER A 295 -9.95 14.02 -3.34
C SER A 295 -10.26 12.58 -2.95
N THR A 296 -11.34 11.98 -3.47
CA THR A 296 -11.75 10.60 -3.14
C THR A 296 -11.05 9.52 -3.96
N PHE A 297 -10.51 9.83 -5.15
CA PHE A 297 -9.87 8.84 -6.02
C PHE A 297 -8.37 8.66 -5.72
N TYR A 298 -7.67 9.75 -5.38
CA TYR A 298 -6.21 9.75 -5.24
C TYR A 298 -5.69 9.35 -3.86
N ALA A 299 -6.45 9.59 -2.79
CA ALA A 299 -5.99 9.28 -1.42
C ALA A 299 -5.77 7.78 -1.16
N ILE A 300 -6.28 6.92 -2.06
CA ILE A 300 -6.35 5.47 -1.88
C ILE A 300 -5.38 4.71 -2.79
N PHE A 301 -5.00 5.28 -3.93
CA PHE A 301 -4.11 4.63 -4.92
C PHE A 301 -2.68 5.21 -4.90
N ARG A 302 -2.33 5.97 -3.87
CA ARG A 302 -0.95 6.39 -3.59
C ARG A 302 -0.14 5.29 -2.91
#